data_AF-A0A842UH66-F1
#
_entry.id   AF-A0A842UH66-F1
#
_cell.length_a   1.000
_cell.length_b   1.000
_cell.length_c   1.000
_cell.angle_alpha   90.00
_cell.angle_beta   90.00
_cell.angle_gamma   90.00
#
_symmetry.space_group_name_H-M   'P 1'
#
loop_
_entity.id
_entity.type
_entity.pdbx_description
1 polymer ?
#
loop_
_entity_poly.entity_id
_entity_poly.type
_entity_poly.pdbx_seq_one_letter_code
_entity_poly.pdbx_strand_id
1 'polypeptide(L)'
;MNLRKPNSNAATGTYNRSRSVVPMSGLCADCLDGCQGGCDVWLASFRGREVLYPGPFGKITAGADKNYPLDYSHLNIQGYAVGARGLPDDVDPSPESARFPNVDVETEYGDSKKVKMKIP
;
A
#
# COMPACT_ATOMS: atom_id res chain seq x y z
N MET A 1 19.48 -7.78 9.32
CA MET A 1 19.48 -8.22 7.91
C MET A 1 18.37 -7.45 7.19
N ASN A 2 18.67 -6.62 6.20
CA ASN A 2 17.62 -5.95 5.42
C ASN A 2 17.21 -6.90 4.28
N LEU A 3 15.94 -7.30 4.26
CA LEU A 3 15.41 -8.24 3.27
C LEU A 3 15.18 -7.57 1.91
N ARG A 4 15.16 -6.24 1.86
CA ARG A 4 15.08 -5.48 0.61
C ARG A 4 16.31 -4.62 0.44
N LYS A 5 16.55 -4.23 -0.80
CA LYS A 5 17.52 -3.20 -1.14
C LYS A 5 16.76 -1.89 -1.43
N PRO A 6 16.80 -0.89 -0.53
CA PRO A 6 16.02 0.33 -0.70
C PRO A 6 16.61 1.26 -1.78
N ASN A 7 16.01 2.44 -1.96
CA ASN A 7 16.54 3.59 -2.71
C ASN A 7 16.63 3.49 -4.25
N SER A 8 16.25 2.35 -4.83
CA SER A 8 16.05 2.22 -6.27
C SER A 8 14.98 1.18 -6.56
N ASN A 9 13.94 1.53 -7.29
CA ASN A 9 12.93 0.56 -7.71
C ASN A 9 12.26 0.95 -9.03
N ALA A 10 11.95 -0.05 -9.86
CA ALA A 10 11.21 0.17 -11.10
C ALA A 10 9.81 0.76 -10.87
N ALA A 11 9.16 0.42 -9.76
CA ALA A 11 7.85 0.94 -9.37
C ALA A 11 7.86 2.43 -9.00
N THR A 12 9.03 3.01 -8.70
CA THR A 12 9.22 4.46 -8.50
C THR A 12 10.00 5.10 -9.65
N GLY A 13 10.40 4.32 -10.66
CA GLY A 13 11.21 4.78 -11.79
C GLY A 13 12.62 5.23 -11.41
N THR A 14 13.10 4.83 -10.22
CA THR A 14 14.36 5.31 -9.65
C THR A 14 15.49 4.30 -9.81
N TYR A 15 16.72 4.80 -9.90
CA TYR A 15 17.92 3.97 -10.08
C TYR A 15 19.16 4.57 -9.42
N ASN A 16 20.02 3.71 -8.90
CA ASN A 16 21.34 4.12 -8.42
C ASN A 16 22.28 4.42 -9.59
N ARG A 17 23.12 5.45 -9.44
CA ARG A 17 24.24 5.72 -10.35
C ARG A 17 25.30 4.62 -10.29
N SER A 18 25.70 4.21 -9.08
CA SER A 18 26.74 3.20 -8.85
C SER A 18 26.14 1.82 -8.69
N ARG A 19 26.91 0.78 -9.05
CA ARG A 19 26.58 -0.62 -8.74
C ARG A 19 27.03 -1.02 -7.33
N SER A 20 28.00 -0.31 -6.77
CA SER A 20 28.48 -0.49 -5.40
C SER A 20 27.55 0.29 -4.47
N VAL A 21 26.63 -0.43 -3.83
CA VAL A 21 25.56 0.16 -3.02
C VAL A 21 25.40 -0.59 -1.71
N VAL A 22 25.16 0.18 -0.65
CA VAL A 22 24.99 -0.36 0.70
C VAL A 22 23.70 -1.18 0.75
N PRO A 23 23.72 -2.46 1.16
CA PRO A 23 22.51 -3.28 1.20
C PRO A 23 21.42 -2.71 2.12
N MET A 24 21.80 -2.08 3.23
CA MET A 24 20.86 -1.60 4.24
C MET A 24 20.12 -0.33 3.84
N SER A 25 20.81 0.65 3.26
CA SER A 25 20.20 1.91 2.83
C SER A 25 19.88 1.94 1.35
N GLY A 26 20.61 1.19 0.53
CA GLY A 26 20.53 1.27 -0.93
C GLY A 26 21.22 2.49 -1.53
N LEU A 27 21.97 3.27 -0.73
CA LEU A 27 22.79 4.36 -1.25
C LEU A 27 24.03 3.83 -1.95
N CYS A 28 24.51 4.58 -2.95
CA CYS A 28 25.85 4.35 -3.53
C CYS A 28 26.90 4.46 -2.42
N ALA A 29 27.96 3.65 -2.51
CA ALA A 29 29.10 3.76 -1.59
C ALA A 29 29.72 5.16 -1.59
N ASP A 30 29.59 5.87 -2.71
CA ASP A 30 30.05 7.22 -2.99
C ASP A 30 28.87 8.12 -3.45
N CYS A 31 28.31 8.88 -2.51
CA CYS A 31 27.33 9.93 -2.82
C CYS A 31 28.04 11.20 -3.27
N LEU A 32 27.54 11.85 -4.33
CA LEU A 32 28.19 12.99 -4.99
C LEU A 32 27.26 14.21 -5.04
N ASP A 33 27.83 15.40 -4.84
CA ASP A 33 27.14 16.71 -4.94
C ASP A 33 26.70 17.08 -6.37
N GLY A 34 27.10 16.30 -7.37
CA GLY A 34 26.67 16.42 -8.77
C GLY A 34 26.08 15.12 -9.31
N CYS A 35 25.46 14.31 -8.45
CA CYS A 35 24.98 12.99 -8.86
C CYS A 35 23.97 13.09 -10.02
N GLN A 36 24.33 12.52 -11.16
CA GLN A 36 23.43 12.34 -12.32
C GLN A 36 22.61 11.03 -12.24
N GLY A 37 22.58 10.40 -11.06
CA GLY A 37 21.67 9.29 -10.80
C GLY A 37 20.23 9.76 -10.61
N GLY A 38 19.34 8.82 -10.35
CA GLY A 38 17.94 9.11 -10.07
C GLY A 38 17.41 8.25 -8.94
N CYS A 39 18.18 8.07 -7.85
CA CYS A 39 17.75 7.25 -6.72
C CYS A 39 16.63 7.94 -5.93
N ASP A 40 15.93 7.21 -5.07
CA ASP A 40 14.78 7.75 -4.31
C ASP A 40 15.17 9.00 -3.51
N VAL A 41 16.38 9.06 -2.93
CA VAL A 41 16.87 10.22 -2.16
C VAL A 41 17.10 11.44 -3.05
N TRP A 42 17.70 11.25 -4.23
CA TRP A 42 17.86 12.31 -5.22
C TRP A 42 16.50 12.81 -5.69
N LEU A 43 15.57 11.92 -6.01
CA LEU A 43 14.27 12.32 -6.50
C LEU A 43 13.45 13.02 -5.41
N ALA A 44 13.54 12.56 -4.16
CA ALA A 44 12.89 13.16 -3.01
C ALA A 44 13.41 14.57 -2.68
N SER A 45 14.69 14.88 -2.93
CA SER A 45 15.21 16.23 -2.71
C SER A 45 14.56 17.28 -3.61
N PHE A 46 14.06 16.87 -4.79
CA PHE A 46 13.35 17.76 -5.71
C PHE A 46 11.84 17.69 -5.59
N ARG A 47 11.27 16.49 -5.45
CA ARG A 47 9.82 16.25 -5.58
C ARG A 47 9.11 15.89 -4.27
N GLY A 48 9.87 15.66 -3.19
CA GLY A 48 9.36 15.46 -1.83
C GLY A 48 8.14 14.53 -1.75
N ARG A 49 6.96 15.10 -1.53
CA ARG A 49 5.71 14.35 -1.31
C ARG A 49 5.17 13.66 -2.56
N GLU A 50 5.53 14.11 -3.75
CA GLU A 50 5.02 13.54 -5.00
C GLU A 50 5.53 12.13 -5.26
N VAL A 51 6.60 11.72 -4.57
CA VAL A 51 7.28 10.44 -4.76
C VAL A 51 7.13 9.50 -3.57
N LEU A 52 6.16 9.79 -2.70
CA LEU A 52 5.74 8.90 -1.60
C LEU A 52 5.13 7.59 -2.11
N TYR A 53 4.47 7.61 -3.27
CA TYR A 53 3.78 6.46 -3.83
C TYR A 53 4.39 6.01 -5.15
N PRO A 54 4.38 4.70 -5.44
CA PRO A 54 4.75 4.17 -6.75
C PRO A 54 3.96 4.82 -7.88
N GLY A 55 4.62 5.05 -9.02
CA GLY A 55 4.00 5.54 -10.25
C GLY A 55 4.31 4.60 -11.42
N PRO A 56 3.53 4.57 -12.50
CA PRO A 56 2.32 5.36 -12.83
C PRO A 56 1.00 4.84 -12.21
N PHE A 57 0.26 5.72 -11.55
CA PHE A 57 -1.04 5.39 -10.93
C PHE A 57 -2.04 4.81 -11.93
N GLY A 58 -2.70 3.71 -11.55
CA GLY A 58 -3.74 3.06 -12.37
C GLY A 58 -3.23 2.38 -13.65
N LYS A 59 -1.93 2.44 -13.93
CA LYS A 59 -1.30 1.76 -15.07
C LYS A 59 -0.41 0.59 -14.63
N ILE A 60 0.06 0.61 -13.39
CA ILE A 60 0.81 -0.49 -12.78
C ILE A 60 0.17 -0.93 -11.47
N THR A 61 0.43 -2.18 -11.09
CA THR A 61 0.28 -2.66 -9.72
C THR A 61 1.69 -2.88 -9.18
N ALA A 62 2.06 -2.16 -8.12
CA ALA A 62 3.39 -2.27 -7.53
C ALA A 62 3.45 -3.46 -6.57
N GLY A 63 4.37 -4.40 -6.84
CA GLY A 63 4.71 -5.49 -5.93
C GLY A 63 5.81 -5.10 -4.95
N ALA A 64 6.00 -5.90 -3.90
CA ALA A 64 7.14 -5.76 -3.01
C ALA A 64 8.37 -6.48 -3.60
N ASP A 65 9.54 -5.85 -3.49
CA ASP A 65 10.83 -6.35 -3.98
C ASP A 65 11.71 -6.97 -2.87
N LYS A 66 11.11 -7.28 -1.72
CA LYS A 66 11.84 -7.84 -0.59
C LYS A 66 12.07 -9.34 -0.85
N ASN A 67 13.25 -9.83 -0.49
CA ASN A 67 13.53 -11.24 -0.39
C ASN A 67 12.93 -11.77 0.91
N TYR A 68 11.64 -12.12 0.85
CA TYR A 68 10.94 -12.67 2.01
C TYR A 68 11.44 -14.09 2.31
N PRO A 69 11.71 -14.43 3.58
CA PRO A 69 12.09 -15.80 3.98
C PRO A 69 10.90 -16.79 3.93
N LEU A 70 9.70 -16.28 3.65
CA LEU A 70 8.43 -17.00 3.57
C LEU A 70 7.68 -16.45 2.35
N ASP A 71 7.01 -17.30 1.60
CA ASP A 71 6.11 -16.90 0.51
C ASP A 71 4.69 -17.46 0.76
N TYR A 72 3.74 -17.11 -0.11
CA TYR A 72 2.34 -17.54 0.03
C TYR A 72 2.13 -19.07 -0.12
N SER A 73 3.11 -19.83 -0.59
CA SER A 73 3.05 -21.30 -0.56
C SER A 73 3.39 -21.87 0.83
N HIS A 74 4.10 -21.12 1.68
CA HIS A 74 4.47 -21.53 3.03
C HIS A 74 3.34 -21.35 4.04
N LEU A 75 2.36 -20.48 3.74
CA LEU A 75 1.25 -20.17 4.63
C LEU A 75 -0.06 -20.25 3.85
N ASN A 76 -0.94 -21.14 4.28
CA ASN A 76 -2.32 -21.18 3.80
C ASN A 76 -3.23 -20.49 4.83
N ILE A 77 -3.76 -19.32 4.51
CA ILE A 77 -4.68 -18.59 5.39
C ILE A 77 -6.08 -19.17 5.17
N GLN A 78 -6.45 -20.19 5.95
CA GLN A 78 -7.81 -20.74 5.97
C GLN A 78 -8.67 -20.02 7.02
N GLY A 79 -8.86 -18.73 6.82
CA GLY A 79 -9.78 -17.94 7.63
C GLY A 79 -11.20 -18.05 7.10
N TYR A 80 -12.16 -18.30 7.99
CA TYR A 80 -13.57 -18.04 7.71
C TYR A 80 -13.95 -16.71 8.37
N ALA A 81 -14.72 -15.87 7.67
CA ALA A 81 -15.34 -14.72 8.31
C ALA A 81 -16.46 -15.24 9.23
N VAL A 82 -16.30 -15.09 10.55
CA VAL A 82 -17.29 -15.54 11.54
C VAL A 82 -17.68 -14.36 12.42
N GLY A 83 -18.99 -14.18 12.65
CA GLY A 83 -19.50 -13.14 13.55
C GLY A 83 -19.65 -11.76 12.90
N ALA A 84 -20.33 -11.69 11.75
CA ALA A 84 -20.79 -10.42 11.21
C ALA A 84 -21.66 -9.68 12.23
N ARG A 85 -21.42 -8.37 12.39
CA ARG A 85 -22.20 -7.48 13.28
C ARG A 85 -22.95 -6.48 12.42
N GLY A 86 -24.15 -6.10 12.85
CA GLY A 86 -25.01 -5.14 12.13
C GLY A 86 -25.97 -5.78 11.11
N LEU A 87 -26.03 -7.12 11.07
CA LEU A 87 -27.13 -7.82 10.41
C LEU A 87 -28.36 -7.87 11.34
N PRO A 88 -29.58 -7.91 10.78
CA PRO A 88 -30.80 -8.16 11.56
C PRO A 88 -30.70 -9.44 12.40
N ASP A 89 -31.33 -9.44 13.57
CA ASP A 89 -31.26 -10.55 14.54
C ASP A 89 -31.79 -11.89 13.98
N ASP A 90 -32.63 -11.84 12.94
CA ASP A 90 -33.21 -13.00 12.24
C ASP A 90 -32.36 -13.53 11.07
N VAL A 91 -31.21 -12.89 10.79
CA VAL A 91 -30.34 -13.26 9.66
C VAL A 91 -29.08 -13.95 10.15
N ASP A 92 -28.87 -15.19 9.69
CA ASP A 92 -27.64 -15.95 9.96
C ASP A 92 -26.40 -15.18 9.44
N PRO A 93 -25.40 -14.85 10.27
CA PRO A 93 -24.22 -14.08 9.88
C PRO A 93 -23.18 -14.95 9.15
N SER A 94 -23.51 -15.41 7.95
CA SER A 94 -22.66 -16.20 7.05
C SER A 94 -22.18 -15.38 5.84
N PRO A 95 -21.21 -15.89 5.06
CA PRO A 95 -20.76 -15.23 3.82
C PRO A 95 -21.88 -14.98 2.81
N GLU A 96 -22.96 -15.76 2.89
CA GLU A 96 -24.14 -15.62 2.04
C GLU A 96 -25.05 -14.47 2.47
N SER A 97 -24.99 -13.97 3.69
CA SER A 97 -25.81 -12.84 4.15
C SER A 97 -25.00 -11.55 4.26
N ALA A 98 -23.75 -11.65 4.70
CA ALA A 98 -22.80 -10.56 4.89
C ALA A 98 -22.14 -10.11 3.57
N ARG A 99 -22.95 -9.77 2.55
CA ARG A 99 -22.46 -9.34 1.23
C ARG A 99 -22.30 -7.83 1.17
N PHE A 100 -21.27 -7.35 0.47
CA PHE A 100 -21.03 -5.93 0.26
C PHE A 100 -22.22 -5.13 -0.34
N PRO A 101 -23.08 -5.68 -1.23
CA PRO A 101 -24.22 -4.93 -1.77
C PRO A 101 -25.33 -4.68 -0.75
N ASN A 102 -25.35 -5.44 0.35
CA ASN A 102 -26.34 -5.29 1.42
C ASN A 102 -25.91 -4.30 2.49
N VAL A 103 -24.71 -3.71 2.36
CA VAL A 103 -24.20 -2.74 3.32
C VAL A 103 -24.96 -1.43 3.14
N ASP A 104 -25.64 -1.00 4.20
CA ASP A 104 -26.23 0.33 4.27
C ASP A 104 -25.12 1.35 4.57
N VAL A 105 -24.91 2.27 3.63
CA VAL A 105 -23.96 3.38 3.73
C VAL A 105 -24.67 4.71 4.00
N GLU A 106 -25.97 4.71 4.31
CA GLU A 106 -26.67 5.92 4.71
C GLU A 106 -25.99 6.57 5.93
N THR A 107 -25.86 7.90 5.88
CA THR A 107 -25.30 8.68 6.97
C THR A 107 -26.16 9.92 7.24
N GLU A 108 -26.03 10.50 8.43
CA GLU A 108 -26.79 11.69 8.82
C GLU A 108 -25.89 12.73 9.50
N TYR A 109 -26.21 14.01 9.33
CA TYR A 109 -25.56 15.11 10.02
C TYR A 109 -26.58 16.05 10.69
N GLY A 110 -26.13 16.77 11.72
CA GLY A 110 -26.95 17.68 12.51
C GLY A 110 -27.13 17.22 13.97
N ASP A 111 -27.50 18.16 14.84
CA ASP A 111 -27.69 17.91 16.28
C ASP A 111 -29.19 17.76 16.60
N SER A 112 -29.95 18.87 16.57
CA SER A 112 -31.40 18.88 16.82
C SER A 112 -32.26 18.57 15.58
N LYS A 113 -31.75 18.82 14.38
CA LYS A 113 -32.40 18.44 13.10
C LYS A 113 -31.42 17.63 12.28
N LYS A 114 -31.73 16.34 12.10
CA LYS A 114 -30.93 15.40 11.31
C LYS A 114 -31.28 15.53 9.83
N VAL A 115 -30.27 15.56 8.97
CA VAL A 115 -30.41 15.50 7.51
C VAL A 115 -29.73 14.22 7.02
N LYS A 116 -30.50 13.35 6.35
CA LYS A 116 -30.00 12.10 5.77
C LYS A 116 -29.25 12.38 4.47
N MET A 117 -28.13 11.69 4.26
CA MET A 117 -27.30 11.77 3.07
C MET A 117 -27.19 10.39 2.41
N LYS A 118 -27.25 10.38 1.08
CA LYS A 118 -26.98 9.20 0.27
C LYS A 118 -25.50 9.22 -0.12
N ILE A 119 -24.72 8.26 0.35
CA ILE A 119 -23.32 8.08 -0.06
C ILE A 119 -23.31 7.31 -1.40
N PRO A 120 -22.43 7.66 -2.36
CA PRO A 120 -22.32 6.95 -3.64
C PRO A 120 -21.93 5.48 -3.52
#